data_AF-A0A8S2W914-F1
#
_entry.id   AF-A0A8S2W914-F1
#
_cell.length_a   1.000
_cell.length_b   1.000
_cell.length_c   1.000
_cell.angle_alpha   90.00
_cell.angle_beta   90.00
_cell.angle_gamma   90.00
#
_symmetry.space_group_name_H-M   'P 1'
#
loop_
_entity.id
_entity.type
_entity.pdbx_description
1 polymer ?
#
loop_
_entity_poly.entity_id
_entity_poly.type
_entity_poly.pdbx_seq_one_letter_code
_entity_poly.pdbx_strand_id
1 'polypeptide(L)' 'GYDRTIRFWHANTAVVYRTIMHEDSPTNCLAIHPQKTLLAAGSYQHIKMYDLMSNNPNPVMKLDQL' A
#
# COMPACT_ATOMS: atom_id res chain seq x y z
N GLY A 1 -5.41 -8.54 1.82
CA GLY A 1 -6.16 -8.95 3.02
C GLY A 1 -7.58 -8.41 2.95
N TYR A 2 -8.52 -9.05 3.64
CA TYR A 2 -9.93 -8.58 3.71
C TYR A 2 -10.13 -7.43 4.72
N ASP A 3 -9.11 -7.16 5.52
CA ASP A 3 -9.04 -6.11 6.53
C ASP A 3 -8.87 -4.71 5.94
N ARG A 4 -8.77 -4.57 4.61
CA ARG A 4 -8.71 -3.28 3.88
C ARG A 4 -7.63 -2.33 4.41
N THR A 5 -6.58 -2.87 5.01
CA THR A 5 -5.44 -2.10 5.49
C THR A 5 -4.14 -2.67 4.95
N ILE A 6 -3.18 -1.79 4.73
CA ILE A 6 -1.80 -2.12 4.43
C ILE A 6 -0.98 -1.77 5.65
N ARG A 7 -0.43 -2.79 6.32
CA ARG A 7 0.35 -2.62 7.55
C ARG A 7 1.83 -2.82 7.23
N PHE A 8 2.65 -1.92 7.77
CA PHE A 8 4.10 -1.99 7.70
C PHE A 8 4.65 -2.48 9.02
N TRP A 9 5.52 -3.48 8.96
CA TRP A 9 6.02 -4.21 10.11
C TRP A 9 7.54 -4.11 10.15
N HIS A 10 8.11 -3.91 11.32
CA HIS A 10 9.53 -4.14 11.53
C HIS A 10 9.78 -5.65 11.50
N ALA A 11 10.58 -6.12 10.54
CA ALA A 11 10.87 -7.55 10.38
C ALA A 11 11.48 -8.18 11.65
N ASN A 12 12.28 -7.42 12.40
CA ASN A 12 12.99 -7.91 13.57
C ASN A 12 12.11 -8.04 14.82
N THR A 13 11.08 -7.20 14.96
CA THR A 13 10.26 -7.11 16.18
C THR A 13 8.79 -7.49 15.95
N ALA A 14 8.39 -7.71 14.69
CA ALA A 14 7.00 -7.88 14.26
C ALA A 14 6.06 -6.74 14.69
N VAL A 15 6.61 -5.57 15.05
CA VAL A 15 5.82 -4.40 15.46
C VAL A 15 5.35 -3.63 14.23
N VAL A 16 4.06 -3.28 14.22
CA VAL A 16 3.49 -2.38 13.22
C VAL A 16 3.92 -0.95 13.52
N TYR A 17 4.58 -0.31 12.58
CA TYR A 17 4.99 1.10 12.72
C TYR A 17 4.19 2.05 11.82
N ARG A 18 3.48 1.52 10.82
CA ARG A 18 2.59 2.31 9.96
C ARG A 18 1.43 1.47 9.46
N THR A 19 0.24 2.07 9.40
CA THR A 19 -0.96 1.45 8.82
C THR A 19 -1.58 2.43 7.85
N ILE A 20 -1.87 1.96 6.64
CA ILE A 20 -2.53 2.73 5.57
C ILE A 20 -3.91 2.12 5.35
N MET A 21 -4.94 2.96 5.30
CA MET A 21 -6.29 2.51 4.96
C MET A 21 -6.45 2.42 3.44
N HIS A 22 -6.91 1.27 2.99
CA HIS A 22 -7.17 0.97 1.58
C HIS A 22 -8.62 0.50 1.46
N GLU A 23 -9.55 1.42 1.74
CA GLU A 23 -10.98 1.14 1.97
C GLU A 23 -11.73 0.66 0.73
N ASP A 24 -11.27 1.05 -0.46
CA ASP A 24 -12.05 0.90 -1.68
C ASP A 24 -12.23 -0.55 -2.13
N SER A 25 -11.26 -1.45 -1.90
CA SER A 25 -11.34 -2.84 -2.34
C SER A 25 -10.21 -3.71 -1.75
N PRO A 26 -10.42 -5.03 -1.57
CA PRO A 26 -9.37 -5.92 -1.08
C PRO A 26 -8.15 -5.90 -2.00
N THR A 27 -6.97 -5.73 -1.41
CA THR A 27 -5.72 -5.76 -2.16
C THR A 27 -5.39 -7.21 -2.54
N ASN A 28 -5.28 -7.47 -3.84
CA ASN A 28 -4.93 -8.77 -4.40
C ASN A 28 -3.42 -8.96 -4.54
N CYS A 29 -2.69 -7.87 -4.79
CA CYS A 29 -1.25 -7.90 -4.93
C CYS A 29 -0.58 -6.64 -4.36
N LEU A 30 0.64 -6.83 -3.85
CA LEU A 30 1.49 -5.77 -3.32
C LEU A 30 2.88 -5.92 -3.95
N ALA A 31 3.42 -4.83 -4.47
CA ALA A 31 4.76 -4.79 -5.07
C ALA A 31 5.51 -3.55 -4.59
N ILE A 32 6.74 -3.72 -4.13
CA ILE A 32 7.61 -2.61 -3.72
C ILE A 32 8.55 -2.29 -4.88
N HIS A 33 8.72 -1.01 -5.16
CA HIS A 33 9.69 -0.54 -6.15
C HIS A 33 11.12 -0.96 -5.72
N PRO A 34 12.02 -1.35 -6.65
CA PRO A 34 13.36 -1.81 -6.28
C PRO A 34 14.17 -0.80 -5.46
N GLN A 35 13.91 0.50 -5.65
CA GLN A 35 14.55 1.58 -4.89
C GLN A 35 13.85 1.87 -3.54
N LYS A 36 12.80 1.13 -3.19
CA LYS A 36 12.01 1.23 -1.95
C LYS A 36 11.37 2.60 -1.71
N THR A 37 11.16 3.35 -2.79
CA THR A 37 10.52 4.67 -2.77
C THR A 37 9.00 4.57 -2.84
N LEU A 38 8.48 3.59 -3.57
CA LEU A 38 7.06 3.43 -3.84
C LEU A 38 6.59 2.02 -3.53
N LEU A 39 5.34 1.92 -3.08
CA LEU A 39 4.59 0.68 -2.94
C LEU A 39 3.38 0.74 -3.89
N ALA A 40 3.27 -0.24 -4.79
CA ALA A 40 2.09 -0.46 -5.59
C ALA A 40 1.17 -1.47 -4.90
N ALA A 41 -0.08 -1.08 -4.68
CA ALA A 41 -1.16 -1.91 -4.21
C ALA A 41 -2.17 -2.10 -5.33
N GLY A 42 -2.22 -3.32 -5.87
CA GLY A 42 -3.15 -3.70 -6.91
C GLY A 42 -4.43 -4.28 -6.32
N SER A 43 -5.54 -3.71 -6.74
CA SER A 43 -6.90 -4.13 -6.41
C SER A 43 -7.66 -4.50 -7.68
N TYR A 44 -8.91 -4.95 -7.55
CA TYR A 44 -9.68 -5.49 -8.68
C TYR A 44 -9.87 -4.49 -9.83
N GLN A 45 -10.14 -3.22 -9.53
CA GLN A 45 -10.40 -2.16 -10.55
C GLN A 45 -9.39 -1.01 -10.49
N HIS A 46 -8.53 -1.00 -9.49
CA HIS A 46 -7.69 0.15 -9.18
C HIS A 46 -6.30 -0.29 -8.75
N ILE A 47 -5.29 0.42 -9.22
CA ILE A 47 -3.93 0.31 -8.70
C ILE A 47 -3.60 1.63 -7.99
N LYS A 48 -3.29 1.55 -6.71
CA LYS A 48 -2.87 2.69 -5.90
C LYS A 48 -1.39 2.60 -5.62
N MET A 49 -0.66 3.69 -5.82
CA MET A 49 0.73 3.79 -5.40
C MET A 49 0.85 4.67 -4.17
N TYR A 50 1.65 4.22 -3.22
CA TYR A 50 1.93 4.89 -1.96
C TYR A 50 3.41 5.23 -1.88
N ASP A 51 3.70 6.44 -1.42
CA ASP A 51 5.08 6.85 -1.14
C ASP A 51 5.50 6.30 0.23
N LEU A 52 6.60 5.56 0.21
CA LEU A 52 7.20 4.93 1.39
C LEU A 52 8.10 5.90 2.15
N MET A 53 8.63 6.92 1.49
CA MET A 53 9.54 7.89 2.08
C MET A 53 8.80 8.98 2.85
N SER A 54 7.63 9.40 2.36
CA SER A 54 6.75 10.29 3.12
C SER A 54 5.86 9.53 4.08
N ASN A 55 5.47 10.19 5.17
CA ASN A 55 4.47 9.67 6.10
C ASN A 55 3.02 9.91 5.62
N ASN A 56 2.82 10.21 4.34
CA ASN A 56 1.49 10.48 3.78
C ASN A 56 0.71 9.16 3.64
N PRO A 57 -0.42 8.97 4.34
CA PRO A 57 -1.21 7.74 4.20
C PRO A 57 -1.98 7.67 2.87
N ASN A 58 -2.08 8.79 2.14
CA ASN A 58 -2.85 8.84 0.90
C ASN A 58 -2.04 8.29 -0.29
N PRO A 59 -2.72 7.68 -1.27
CA PRO A 59 -2.07 7.28 -2.51
C PRO A 59 -1.57 8.53 -3.26
N VAL A 60 -0.31 8.49 -3.71
CA VAL A 60 0.29 9.54 -4.55
C VAL A 60 -0.12 9.39 -6.02
N MET A 61 -0.53 8.18 -6.41
CA MET A 61 -1.05 7.88 -7.73
C MET A 61 -2.19 6.88 -7.63
N LYS A 62 -3.24 7.11 -8.42
CA LYS A 62 -4.35 6.18 -8.60
C LYS A 62 -4.49 5.91 -10.10
N LEU A 63 -4.38 4.65 -10.47
CA LEU A 63 -4.61 4.15 -11.81
C LEU A 63 -5.93 3.41 -11.81
N ASP A 64 -6.91 3.98 -12.50
CA ASP A 64 -8.22 3.39 -12.71
C ASP A 64 -8.22 2.81 -14.13
N GLN A 65 -8.72 1.58 -14.31
CA GLN A 65 -8.94 1.06 -15.66
C GLN A 65 -9.99 1.94 -16.38
N LEU A 66 -9.64 2.43 -17.58
CA LEU A 66 -10.50 3.23 -18.46
C LEU A 66 -11.74 2.44 -18.92
#